data_AF-A0A0K8UAP2-F1
#
_entry.id   AF-A0A0K8UAP2-F1
#
_cell.length_a   1.000
_cell.length_b   1.000
_cell.length_c   1.000
_cell.angle_alpha   90.00
_cell.angle_beta   90.00
_cell.angle_gamma   90.00
#
_symmetry.space_group_name_H-M   'P 1'
#
loop_
_entity.id
_entity.type
_entity.pdbx_description
1 polymer ?
#
loop_
_entity_poly.entity_id
_entity_poly.type
_entity_poly.pdbx_seq_one_letter_code
_entity_poly.pdbx_strand_id
1 'polypeptide(L)'
;MELAESACKILIEKAPIMREYFSLRINEEAQLEALPAILPQHYPCSTHLPMYILRLATEVDWESEVECFETFCRETAKFYALTSVLEIESLPQRHNWLIEHVLYPSFKRYLLPPNHLKQQLYELTNLSQLYKVFERC
;
A
#
# COMPACT_ATOMS: atom_id res chain seq x y z
N MET A 1 -9.29 -26.41 -1.95
CA MET A 1 -10.53 -25.66 -1.68
C MET A 1 -10.61 -25.22 -0.23
N GLU A 2 -10.22 -26.10 0.69
CA GLU A 2 -10.23 -25.86 2.15
C GLU A 2 -9.58 -24.54 2.62
N LEU A 3 -8.43 -24.13 2.06
CA LEU A 3 -7.77 -22.87 2.43
C LEU A 3 -8.59 -21.63 2.10
N ALA A 4 -9.18 -21.57 0.91
CA ALA A 4 -9.98 -20.41 0.48
C ALA A 4 -11.26 -20.30 1.32
N GLU A 5 -11.91 -21.43 1.59
CA GLU A 5 -13.09 -21.47 2.46
C GLU A 5 -12.77 -21.07 3.90
N SER A 6 -11.64 -21.54 4.44
CA SER A 6 -11.16 -21.15 5.77
C SER A 6 -10.87 -19.65 5.84
N ALA A 7 -10.18 -19.10 4.84
CA ALA A 7 -9.92 -17.66 4.76
C ALA A 7 -11.21 -16.85 4.67
N CYS A 8 -12.17 -17.26 3.84
CA CYS A 8 -13.47 -16.60 3.76
C CYS A 8 -14.21 -16.60 5.10
N LYS A 9 -14.22 -17.71 5.84
CA LYS A 9 -14.85 -17.78 7.16
C LYS A 9 -14.25 -16.76 8.14
N ILE A 10 -12.92 -16.69 8.21
CA ILE A 10 -12.21 -15.73 9.05
C ILE A 10 -12.59 -14.29 8.66
N LEU A 11 -12.55 -13.97 7.37
CA LEU A 11 -12.82 -12.61 6.89
C LEU A 11 -14.27 -12.17 7.11
N ILE A 12 -15.23 -13.09 6.99
CA ILE A 12 -16.65 -12.80 7.32
C ILE A 12 -16.80 -12.58 8.82
N GLU A 13 -16.18 -13.42 9.66
CA GLU A 13 -16.20 -13.27 11.11
C GLU A 13 -15.62 -11.92 11.56
N LYS A 14 -14.52 -11.49 10.93
CA LYS A 14 -13.83 -10.23 11.25
C LYS A 14 -14.34 -9.02 10.46
N ALA A 15 -15.36 -9.18 9.61
CA ALA A 15 -15.95 -8.10 8.83
C ALA A 15 -16.42 -6.88 9.65
N PRO A 16 -16.99 -7.03 10.87
CA PRO A 16 -17.37 -5.89 11.70
C PRO A 16 -16.17 -5.00 12.07
N ILE A 17 -15.05 -5.60 12.51
CA ILE A 17 -13.82 -4.88 12.89
C ILE A 17 -13.23 -4.17 11.66
N MET A 18 -13.16 -4.88 10.53
CA MET A 18 -12.65 -4.32 9.28
C MET A 18 -13.47 -3.11 8.80
N ARG A 19 -14.79 -3.17 8.98
CA ARG A 19 -15.71 -2.08 8.64
C ARG A 19 -15.55 -0.88 9.55
N GLU A 20 -15.49 -1.12 10.86
CA GLU A 20 -15.46 -0.07 11.88
C GLU A 20 -14.14 0.70 11.88
N TYR A 21 -13.01 -0.01 11.86
CA TYR A 21 -11.70 0.60 12.05
C TYR A 21 -10.95 0.90 10.75
N PHE A 22 -11.13 0.06 9.73
CA PHE A 22 -10.29 0.11 8.53
C PHE A 22 -11.03 0.53 7.28
N SER A 23 -12.33 0.80 7.36
CA SER A 23 -13.18 1.12 6.19
C SER A 23 -13.16 0.06 5.09
N LEU A 24 -12.77 -1.18 5.41
CA LEU A 24 -12.83 -2.32 4.51
C LEU A 24 -14.15 -3.04 4.74
N ARG A 25 -14.94 -3.25 3.68
CA ARG A 25 -16.27 -3.86 3.80
C ARG A 25 -16.35 -5.16 3.03
N ILE A 26 -16.74 -6.20 3.75
CA ILE A 26 -17.20 -7.48 3.22
C ILE A 26 -18.67 -7.64 3.65
N ASN A 27 -19.52 -8.04 2.71
CA ASN A 27 -20.94 -8.29 2.98
C ASN A 27 -21.21 -9.73 3.43
N GLU A 28 -22.47 -10.04 3.74
CA GLU A 28 -22.87 -11.36 4.25
C GLU A 28 -22.71 -12.47 3.18
N GLU A 29 -22.74 -12.10 1.91
CA GLU A 29 -22.46 -12.97 0.76
C GLU A 29 -20.96 -13.17 0.48
N ALA A 30 -20.09 -12.74 1.39
CA ALA A 30 -18.63 -12.84 1.28
C ALA A 30 -18.02 -12.04 0.11
N GLN A 31 -18.68 -10.97 -0.32
CA GLN A 31 -18.22 -10.10 -1.40
C GLN A 31 -17.53 -8.87 -0.82
N LEU A 32 -16.39 -8.50 -1.41
CA LEU A 32 -15.68 -7.27 -1.07
C LEU A 32 -16.37 -6.06 -1.71
N GLU A 33 -16.89 -5.15 -0.89
CA GLU A 33 -17.60 -3.95 -1.33
C GLU A 33 -16.74 -2.69 -1.29
N ALA A 34 -15.76 -2.63 -0.38
CA ALA A 34 -14.93 -1.45 -0.20
C ALA A 34 -13.54 -1.76 0.33
N LEU A 35 -12.59 -0.94 -0.09
CA LEU A 35 -11.20 -0.92 0.37
C LEU A 35 -10.89 0.38 1.13
N PRO A 36 -9.88 0.39 2.01
CA PRO A 36 -9.46 1.58 2.73
C PRO A 36 -9.00 2.73 1.80
N ALA A 37 -9.48 3.95 1.98
CA ALA A 37 -9.02 5.11 1.20
C ALA A 37 -7.84 5.80 1.90
N ILE A 38 -6.60 5.34 1.66
CA ILE A 38 -5.40 5.85 2.37
C ILE A 38 -5.03 7.28 1.94
N LEU A 39 -4.96 7.50 0.62
CA LEU A 39 -4.62 8.80 0.03
C LEU A 39 -5.64 9.16 -1.04
N PRO A 40 -6.05 10.44 -1.14
CA PRO A 40 -6.91 10.88 -2.23
C PRO A 40 -6.26 10.58 -3.58
N GLN A 41 -7.05 10.08 -4.53
CA GLN A 41 -6.62 9.78 -5.91
C GLN A 41 -5.56 8.68 -6.04
N HIS A 42 -5.26 7.95 -4.97
CA HIS A 42 -4.42 6.77 -4.99
C HIS A 42 -5.29 5.51 -4.84
N TYR A 43 -5.17 4.60 -5.81
CA TYR A 43 -5.90 3.34 -5.83
C TYR A 43 -4.90 2.21 -6.04
N PRO A 44 -4.94 1.15 -5.20
CA PRO A 44 -4.01 0.04 -5.31
C PRO A 44 -4.33 -0.79 -6.56
N CYS A 45 -3.32 -1.49 -7.06
CA CYS A 45 -3.46 -2.33 -8.24
C CYS A 45 -4.29 -3.59 -7.94
N SER A 46 -5.36 -3.81 -8.71
CA SER A 46 -6.32 -4.91 -8.49
C SER A 46 -5.71 -6.30 -8.70
N THR A 47 -4.61 -6.41 -9.45
CA THR A 47 -3.94 -7.70 -9.68
C THR A 47 -3.40 -8.32 -8.38
N HIS A 48 -3.06 -7.48 -7.39
CA HIS A 48 -2.56 -7.93 -6.10
C HIS A 48 -3.68 -8.16 -5.07
N LEU A 49 -4.93 -7.86 -5.42
CA LEU A 49 -6.08 -7.97 -4.52
C LEU A 49 -6.28 -9.39 -3.97
N PRO A 50 -6.18 -10.48 -4.76
CA PRO A 50 -6.36 -11.83 -4.23
C PRO A 50 -5.34 -12.18 -3.14
N MET A 51 -4.08 -11.79 -3.35
CA MET A 51 -3.01 -12.01 -2.38
C MET A 51 -3.20 -11.16 -1.13
N TYR A 52 -3.64 -9.90 -1.28
CA TYR A 52 -3.97 -9.05 -0.14
C TYR A 52 -5.06 -9.66 0.73
N ILE A 53 -6.19 -10.09 0.14
CA ILE A 53 -7.30 -10.71 0.86
C ILE A 53 -6.88 -12.00 1.58
N LEU A 54 -6.08 -12.85 0.92
CA LEU A 54 -5.55 -14.05 1.56
C LEU A 54 -4.67 -13.71 2.77
N ARG A 55 -3.78 -12.72 2.64
CA ARG A 55 -2.88 -12.29 3.72
C ARG A 55 -3.61 -11.64 4.88
N LEU A 56 -4.75 -10.98 4.64
CA LEU A 56 -5.61 -10.52 5.74
C LEU A 56 -6.14 -11.68 6.58
N ALA A 57 -6.41 -12.84 5.97
CA ALA A 57 -6.87 -14.01 6.70
C ALA A 57 -5.74 -14.78 7.40
N THR A 58 -4.52 -14.79 6.84
CA THR A 58 -3.43 -15.66 7.31
C THR A 58 -2.35 -14.93 8.11
N GLU A 59 -2.09 -13.65 7.82
CA GLU A 59 -0.95 -12.91 8.40
C GLU A 59 -1.38 -11.88 9.46
N VAL A 60 -2.67 -11.57 9.55
CA VAL A 60 -3.18 -10.64 10.56
C VAL A 60 -3.45 -11.40 11.86
N ASP A 61 -2.86 -10.91 12.95
CA ASP A 61 -3.15 -11.43 14.29
C ASP A 61 -4.48 -10.85 14.77
N TRP A 62 -5.55 -11.64 14.73
CA TRP A 62 -6.87 -11.21 15.17
C TRP A 62 -7.14 -11.41 16.66
N GLU A 63 -6.16 -11.92 17.43
CA GLU A 63 -6.32 -12.25 18.84
C GLU A 63 -5.91 -11.08 19.74
N SER A 64 -4.79 -10.43 19.43
CA SER A 64 -4.26 -9.29 20.17
C SER A 64 -4.63 -7.97 19.51
N GLU A 65 -5.24 -7.03 20.25
CA GLU A 65 -5.68 -5.75 19.70
C GLU A 65 -4.52 -4.97 19.06
N VAL A 66 -3.40 -4.82 19.76
CA VAL A 66 -2.26 -4.05 19.24
C VAL A 66 -1.67 -4.70 17.99
N GLU A 67 -1.47 -6.01 18.02
CA GLU A 67 -0.91 -6.75 16.89
C GLU A 67 -1.89 -6.79 15.71
N CYS A 68 -3.19 -6.88 15.95
CA CYS A 68 -4.23 -6.80 14.92
C CYS A 68 -4.11 -5.51 14.12
N PHE A 69 -4.06 -4.37 14.80
CA PHE A 69 -3.96 -3.08 14.13
C PHE A 69 -2.63 -2.94 13.41
N GLU A 70 -1.53 -3.35 14.04
CA GLU A 70 -0.21 -3.26 13.44
C GLU A 70 -0.08 -4.13 12.19
N THR A 71 -0.41 -5.42 12.29
CA THR A 71 -0.28 -6.39 11.20
C THR A 71 -1.25 -6.09 10.08
N PHE A 72 -2.52 -5.72 10.38
CA PHE A 72 -3.47 -5.26 9.35
C PHE A 72 -2.91 -4.05 8.59
N CYS A 73 -2.48 -3.00 9.30
CA CYS A 73 -1.91 -1.81 8.67
C CYS A 73 -0.69 -2.14 7.81
N ARG A 74 0.18 -3.06 8.26
CA ARG A 74 1.34 -3.51 7.49
C ARG A 74 0.94 -4.23 6.20
N GLU A 75 -0.07 -5.10 6.26
CA GLU A 75 -0.55 -5.82 5.08
C GLU A 75 -1.26 -4.89 4.09
N THR A 76 -2.06 -3.94 4.57
CA THR A 76 -2.64 -2.90 3.73
C THR A 76 -1.55 -2.01 3.13
N ALA A 77 -0.54 -1.59 3.90
CA ALA A 77 0.55 -0.77 3.38
C ALA A 77 1.33 -1.49 2.27
N LYS A 78 1.61 -2.80 2.43
CA LYS A 78 2.23 -3.62 1.37
C LYS A 78 1.37 -3.62 0.12
N PHE A 79 0.07 -3.88 0.24
CA PHE A 79 -0.83 -3.89 -0.91
C PHE A 79 -0.86 -2.55 -1.67
N TYR A 80 -0.87 -1.43 -0.95
CA TYR A 80 -0.88 -0.10 -1.56
C TYR A 80 0.48 0.36 -2.09
N ALA A 81 1.59 -0.26 -1.64
CA ALA A 81 2.92 0.01 -2.18
C ALA A 81 3.21 -0.77 -3.47
N LEU A 82 2.52 -1.88 -3.70
CA LEU A 82 2.70 -2.70 -4.89
C LEU A 82 2.20 -1.98 -6.14
N THR A 83 3.05 -1.91 -7.16
CA THR A 83 2.71 -1.37 -8.47
C THR A 83 2.90 -2.46 -9.52
N SER A 84 1.93 -2.64 -10.42
CA SER A 84 2.03 -3.63 -11.50
C SER A 84 2.96 -3.11 -12.60
N VAL A 85 4.03 -3.86 -12.90
CA VAL A 85 4.96 -3.53 -13.98
C VAL A 85 4.23 -3.38 -15.32
N LEU A 86 3.28 -4.27 -15.60
CA LEU A 86 2.46 -4.21 -16.81
C LEU A 86 1.60 -2.92 -16.87
N GLU A 87 1.11 -2.43 -15.73
CA GLU A 87 0.37 -1.16 -15.67
C GLU A 87 1.32 0.04 -15.88
N ILE A 88 2.53 -0.01 -15.33
CA ILE A 88 3.55 1.02 -15.54
C ILE A 88 3.92 1.10 -17.03
N GLU A 89 4.13 -0.06 -17.67
CA GLU A 89 4.50 -0.13 -19.08
C GLU A 89 3.36 0.28 -20.01
N SER A 90 2.12 -0.11 -19.69
CA SER A 90 0.95 0.23 -20.52
C SER A 90 0.47 1.67 -20.36
N LEU A 91 0.61 2.27 -19.17
CA LEU A 91 0.15 3.63 -18.86
C LEU A 91 1.21 4.48 -18.13
N PRO A 92 2.38 4.71 -18.74
CA PRO A 92 3.51 5.37 -18.07
C PRO A 92 3.21 6.81 -17.66
N GLN A 93 2.41 7.56 -18.44
CA GLN A 93 2.06 8.94 -18.09
C GLN A 93 1.22 9.01 -16.81
N ARG A 94 0.30 8.05 -16.62
CA ARG A 94 -0.53 7.99 -15.41
C ARG A 94 0.30 7.67 -14.19
N HIS A 95 1.23 6.72 -14.32
CA HIS A 95 2.15 6.36 -13.24
C HIS A 95 3.04 7.54 -12.84
N ASN A 96 3.63 8.23 -13.81
CA ASN A 96 4.47 9.41 -13.54
C ASN A 96 3.67 10.53 -12.86
N TRP A 97 2.46 10.80 -13.34
CA TRP A 97 1.58 11.78 -12.72
C TRP A 97 1.23 11.43 -11.26
N LEU A 98 0.92 10.15 -10.99
CA LEU A 98 0.63 9.67 -9.64
C LEU A 98 1.83 9.87 -8.71
N ILE A 99 3.04 9.51 -9.16
CA ILE A 99 4.26 9.71 -8.39
C ILE A 99 4.47 11.19 -8.08
N GLU A 100 4.45 12.04 -9.12
CA GLU A 100 4.80 13.46 -9.00
C GLU A 100 3.76 14.26 -8.21
N HIS A 101 2.48 13.99 -8.41
CA HIS A 101 1.40 14.85 -7.91
C HIS A 101 0.59 14.26 -6.77
N VAL A 102 0.71 12.96 -6.49
CA VAL A 102 -0.01 12.31 -5.37
C VAL A 102 0.97 11.80 -4.33
N LEU A 103 1.90 10.91 -4.69
CA LEU A 103 2.76 10.22 -3.73
C LEU A 103 3.82 11.14 -3.11
N TYR A 104 4.64 11.82 -3.92
CA TYR A 104 5.69 12.70 -3.39
C TYR A 104 5.15 13.86 -2.54
N PRO A 105 4.07 14.56 -2.93
CA PRO A 105 3.44 15.57 -2.08
C PRO A 105 2.92 14.97 -0.77
N SER A 106 2.37 13.76 -0.81
CA SER A 106 1.90 13.05 0.39
C SER A 106 3.06 12.65 1.30
N PHE A 107 4.18 12.16 0.76
CA PHE A 107 5.37 11.86 1.54
C PHE A 107 5.92 13.10 2.23
N LYS A 108 6.02 14.23 1.51
CA LYS A 108 6.46 15.50 2.10
C LYS A 108 5.60 15.96 3.28
N ARG A 109 4.31 15.62 3.28
CA ARG A 109 3.35 16.06 4.29
C ARG A 109 3.19 15.08 5.46
N TYR A 110 3.21 13.77 5.20
CA TYR A 110 2.79 12.75 6.16
C TYR A 110 3.89 11.75 6.54
N LEU A 111 4.97 11.62 5.76
CA LEU A 111 6.01 10.63 6.04
C LEU A 111 6.87 11.08 7.23
N LEU A 112 6.89 10.27 8.27
CA LEU A 112 7.88 10.33 9.34
C LEU A 112 8.96 9.29 9.05
N PRO A 113 10.13 9.68 8.52
CA PRO A 113 11.09 8.73 7.97
C PRO A 113 11.72 7.88 9.10
N PRO A 114 11.58 6.54 9.06
CA PRO A 114 12.25 5.67 10.01
C PRO A 114 13.75 5.60 9.76
N ASN A 115 14.54 5.27 10.78
CA ASN A 115 16.00 5.24 10.69
C ASN A 115 16.54 4.31 9.57
N HIS A 116 15.86 3.19 9.33
CA HIS A 116 16.25 2.25 8.26
C HIS A 116 16.02 2.82 6.85
N LEU A 117 15.18 3.84 6.67
CA LEU A 117 14.94 4.45 5.35
C LEU A 117 16.21 5.09 4.79
N LYS A 118 17.09 5.58 5.67
CA LYS A 118 18.38 6.17 5.27
C LYS A 118 19.24 5.16 4.47
N GLN A 119 19.13 3.87 4.76
CA GLN A 119 19.87 2.82 4.05
C GLN A 119 19.32 2.56 2.64
N GLN A 120 18.12 3.05 2.34
CA GLN A 120 17.46 2.91 1.03
C GLN A 120 17.62 4.16 0.16
N LEU A 121 18.18 5.25 0.70
CA LEU A 121 18.37 6.52 0.00
C LEU A 121 19.84 6.73 -0.33
N TYR A 122 20.14 6.85 -1.62
CA TYR A 122 21.50 6.99 -2.13
C TYR A 122 21.67 8.36 -2.79
N GLU A 123 22.67 9.12 -2.36
CA GLU A 123 23.08 10.35 -3.06
C GLU A 123 23.80 9.94 -4.35
N LEU A 124 23.19 10.22 -5.50
CA LEU A 124 23.79 9.95 -6.81
C LEU A 124 24.75 11.07 -7.23
N THR A 125 24.43 12.32 -6.88
CA THR A 125 25.22 13.50 -7.21
C THR A 125 24.82 14.69 -6.34
N ASN A 126 25.61 15.77 -6.38
CA ASN A 126 25.28 17.07 -5.80
C ASN A 126 25.63 18.21 -6.76
N LEU A 127 24.96 19.35 -6.57
CA LEU A 127 25.11 20.53 -7.42
C LEU A 127 26.56 21.04 -7.47
N SER A 128 27.32 20.96 -6.37
CA SER A 128 28.70 21.39 -6.31
C SER A 128 29.64 20.60 -7.23
N GLN A 129 29.35 19.32 -7.49
CA GLN A 129 30.08 18.53 -8.48
C GLN A 129 29.64 18.84 -9.91
N LEU A 130 28.33 19.00 -10.13
CA LEU A 130 27.78 19.29 -11.45
C LEU A 130 28.26 20.65 -11.98
N TYR A 131 28.29 21.68 -11.14
CA TYR A 131 28.75 23.01 -11.54
C TYR A 131 30.25 23.12 -11.87
N LYS A 132 31.06 22.10 -11.57
CA LYS A 132 32.48 22.05 -12.01
C LYS A 132 32.65 21.59 -13.46
N VAL A 133 31.64 20.91 -14.01
CA VAL A 133 31.67 20.34 -15.37
C VAL A 133 30.75 21.12 -16.29
N PHE A 134 29.58 21.53 -15.78
CA PHE A 134 28.57 22.27 -16.54
C PHE A 134 28.62 23.76 -16.21
N GLU A 135 29.44 24.49 -16.97
CA GLU A 135 29.55 25.95 -16.91
C GLU A 135 28.67 26.62 -17.98
N ARG A 136 28.34 27.91 -17.78
CA ARG A 136 27.60 28.70 -18.77
C ARG A 136 28.52 29.01 -19.95
N CYS A 137 28.00 28.97 -21.18
CA CYS A 137 28.71 29.40 -22.38
C CYS A 137 29.16 30.87 -22.30
#